data_AF-A0A9E6F9W5-F1
#
_entry.id   AF-A0A9E6F9W5-F1
#
_cell.length_a   1.000
_cell.length_b   1.000
_cell.length_c   1.000
_cell.angle_alpha   90.00
_cell.angle_beta   90.00
_cell.angle_gamma   90.00
#
_symmetry.space_group_name_H-M   'P 1'
#
loop_
_entity.id
_entity.type
_entity.pdbx_description
1 polymer ?
#
loop_
_entity_poly.entity_id
_entity_poly.type
_entity_poly.pdbx_seq_one_letter_code
_entity_poly.pdbx_strand_id
1 'polypeptide(L)'
;MSVEYQILLGFAVLFAAVYLVVFAVLKFSKAKKKPKLAKSLAAHWFFALISTAFVAIVAMFAYTQTKDLFANLLPSKQEGGKDVVFEIGGENVTTDEFYTELYKYYGDYSVYINLKRAIIDGSVESTTELKDLIKTKKTETIAYWNQLATAYAQYGYTYDTIAKYYLNQSDYYSIDELDAYVTELVKTDKMNFAYLDEHMDEYLTAFTTDKKPRVVSHILIAMDDPKKPT
;
A
#
# COMPACT_ATOMS: atom_id res chain seq x y z
N MET A 1 1.27 -15.32 -40.47
CA MET A 1 1.10 -13.86 -40.64
C MET A 1 1.21 -13.26 -39.24
N SER A 2 2.19 -12.39 -38.98
CA SER A 2 2.40 -11.85 -37.62
C SER A 2 1.22 -10.96 -37.20
N VAL A 3 0.94 -10.88 -35.90
CA VAL A 3 -0.11 -10.01 -35.32
C VAL A 3 0.08 -8.56 -35.78
N GLU A 4 1.33 -8.13 -35.91
CA GLU A 4 1.72 -6.81 -36.43
C GLU A 4 1.22 -6.57 -37.87
N TYR A 5 1.32 -7.60 -38.72
CA TYR A 5 0.86 -7.52 -40.11
C TYR A 5 -0.68 -7.49 -40.20
N GLN A 6 -1.39 -8.19 -39.31
CA GLN A 6 -2.86 -8.15 -39.24
C GLN A 6 -3.38 -6.80 -38.74
N ILE A 7 -2.69 -6.18 -37.79
CA ILE A 7 -3.03 -4.85 -37.29
C ILE A 7 -2.76 -3.79 -38.38
N LEU A 8 -1.61 -3.86 -39.06
CA LEU A 8 -1.30 -2.99 -40.20
C LEU A 8 -2.33 -3.13 -41.33
N LEU A 9 -2.76 -4.35 -41.64
CA LEU A 9 -3.85 -4.59 -42.60
C LEU A 9 -5.17 -4.00 -42.12
N GLY A 10 -5.51 -4.17 -40.84
CA GLY A 10 -6.73 -3.59 -40.24
C GLY A 10 -6.77 -2.07 -40.36
N PHE A 11 -5.66 -1.40 -40.09
CA PHE A 11 -5.56 0.06 -40.24
C PHE A 11 -5.55 0.51 -41.70
N ALA A 12 -4.88 -0.22 -42.60
CA ALA A 12 -4.92 0.07 -44.03
C ALA A 12 -6.36 -0.03 -44.59
N VAL A 13 -7.12 -1.03 -44.14
CA VAL A 13 -8.54 -1.22 -44.50
C VAL A 13 -9.40 -0.08 -43.92
N LEU A 14 -9.16 0.32 -42.67
CA LEU A 14 -9.92 1.41 -42.02
C LEU A 14 -9.63 2.77 -42.67
N PHE A 15 -8.37 3.03 -43.03
CA PHE A 15 -7.96 4.24 -43.76
C PHE A 15 -8.56 4.27 -45.17
N ALA A 16 -8.55 3.13 -45.87
CA ALA A 16 -9.20 2.98 -47.16
C ALA A 16 -10.73 3.17 -47.07
N ALA A 17 -11.38 2.66 -46.02
CA ALA A 17 -12.81 2.83 -45.80
C ALA A 17 -13.18 4.30 -45.51
N VAL A 18 -12.42 4.99 -44.66
CA VAL A 18 -12.62 6.42 -44.38
C VAL A 18 -12.36 7.25 -45.65
N TYR A 19 -11.29 6.94 -46.40
CA TYR A 19 -11.01 7.59 -47.67
C TYR A 19 -12.16 7.40 -48.68
N LEU A 20 -12.71 6.18 -48.80
CA LEU A 20 -13.83 5.89 -49.69
C LEU A 20 -15.12 6.60 -49.25
N VAL A 21 -15.39 6.70 -47.95
CA VAL A 21 -16.55 7.46 -47.42
C VAL A 21 -16.39 8.96 -47.72
N VAL A 22 -15.20 9.53 -47.47
CA VAL A 22 -14.91 10.94 -47.79
C VAL A 22 -14.99 11.18 -49.30
N PHE A 23 -14.43 10.29 -50.12
CA PHE A 23 -14.50 10.36 -51.58
C PHE A 23 -15.94 10.26 -52.09
N ALA A 24 -16.74 9.36 -51.53
CA ALA A 24 -18.16 9.24 -51.85
C ALA A 24 -18.91 10.53 -51.46
N VAL A 25 -18.70 11.07 -50.26
CA VAL A 25 -19.32 12.34 -49.83
C VAL A 25 -18.90 13.52 -50.71
N LEU A 26 -17.63 13.60 -51.13
CA LEU A 26 -17.15 14.61 -52.07
C LEU A 26 -17.74 14.43 -53.49
N LYS A 27 -17.94 13.18 -53.94
CA LYS A 27 -18.59 12.89 -55.23
C LYS A 27 -20.09 13.21 -55.21
N PHE A 28 -20.79 12.89 -54.11
CA PHE A 28 -22.20 13.21 -53.88
C PHE A 28 -22.44 14.70 -53.55
N SER A 29 -21.41 15.45 -53.15
CA SER A 29 -21.44 16.92 -52.99
C SER A 29 -21.79 17.66 -54.29
N LYS A 30 -21.74 17.00 -55.46
CA LYS A 30 -22.20 17.57 -56.74
C LYS A 30 -23.72 17.46 -56.99
N ALA A 31 -24.49 16.84 -56.10
CA ALA A 31 -25.95 16.68 -56.24
C ALA A 31 -26.77 17.88 -55.70
N LYS A 32 -27.91 18.19 -56.34
CA LYS A 32 -28.72 19.43 -56.16
C LYS A 32 -29.42 19.62 -54.80
N LYS A 33 -29.53 18.61 -53.93
CA LYS A 33 -30.11 18.73 -52.57
C LYS A 33 -29.21 18.02 -51.56
N LYS A 34 -28.72 18.74 -50.55
CA LYS A 34 -27.75 18.23 -49.56
C LYS A 34 -28.34 18.14 -48.14
N PRO A 35 -28.15 17.03 -47.40
CA PRO A 35 -28.32 17.04 -45.95
C PRO A 35 -27.23 17.89 -45.29
N LYS A 36 -27.56 18.62 -44.20
CA LYS A 36 -26.65 19.60 -43.55
C LYS A 36 -25.28 19.03 -43.18
N LEU A 37 -25.24 17.77 -42.72
CA LEU A 37 -24.03 17.05 -42.33
C LEU A 37 -23.05 16.82 -43.51
N ALA A 38 -23.56 16.44 -44.68
CA ALA A 38 -22.74 16.21 -45.87
C ALA A 38 -22.11 17.52 -46.41
N LYS A 39 -22.79 18.65 -46.21
CA LYS A 39 -22.29 19.97 -46.63
C LYS A 39 -21.14 20.45 -45.74
N SER A 40 -21.22 20.19 -44.43
CA SER A 40 -20.16 20.52 -43.46
C SER A 40 -18.94 19.59 -43.60
N LEU A 41 -19.16 18.28 -43.76
CA LEU A 41 -18.06 17.33 -43.96
C LEU A 41 -17.32 17.54 -45.28
N ALA A 42 -18.02 17.92 -46.36
CA ALA A 42 -17.38 18.28 -47.63
C ALA A 42 -16.58 19.60 -47.55
N ALA A 43 -16.96 20.54 -46.68
CA ALA A 43 -16.24 21.80 -46.48
C ALA A 43 -14.96 21.62 -45.64
N HIS A 44 -14.94 20.63 -44.73
CA HIS A 44 -13.84 20.40 -43.78
C HIS A 44 -13.25 18.98 -43.88
N TRP A 45 -13.32 18.36 -45.06
CA TRP A 45 -12.90 16.97 -45.28
C TRP A 45 -11.43 16.71 -44.89
N PHE A 46 -10.58 17.73 -45.04
CA PHE A 46 -9.17 17.69 -44.66
C PHE A 46 -8.99 17.57 -43.13
N PHE A 47 -9.79 18.28 -42.34
CA PHE A 47 -9.75 18.18 -40.86
C PHE A 47 -10.23 16.81 -40.37
N ALA A 48 -11.24 16.23 -41.01
CA ALA A 48 -11.71 14.89 -40.67
C ALA A 48 -10.62 13.82 -40.94
N LEU A 49 -9.86 13.99 -42.02
CA LEU A 49 -8.76 13.10 -42.38
C LEU A 49 -7.60 13.22 -41.38
N ILE A 50 -7.20 14.45 -41.02
CA ILE A 50 -6.17 14.71 -40.02
C ILE A 50 -6.57 14.15 -38.65
N SER A 51 -7.79 14.41 -38.20
CA SER A 51 -8.28 13.93 -36.90
C SER A 51 -8.23 12.40 -36.80
N THR A 52 -8.62 11.70 -37.88
CA THR A 52 -8.54 10.23 -37.95
C THR A 52 -7.09 9.74 -37.89
N ALA A 53 -6.17 10.42 -38.57
CA ALA A 53 -4.75 10.09 -38.52
C ALA A 53 -4.17 10.29 -37.11
N PHE A 54 -4.51 11.38 -36.42
CA PHE A 54 -4.08 11.60 -35.03
C PHE A 54 -4.63 10.55 -34.06
N VAL A 55 -5.90 10.18 -34.18
CA VAL A 55 -6.49 9.10 -33.36
C VAL A 55 -5.78 7.76 -33.62
N ALA A 56 -5.45 7.45 -34.88
CA ALA A 56 -4.69 6.25 -35.22
C ALA A 56 -3.26 6.27 -34.64
N ILE A 57 -2.58 7.43 -34.68
CA ILE A 57 -1.24 7.59 -34.08
C ILE A 57 -1.31 7.45 -32.56
N VAL A 58 -2.29 8.05 -31.88
CA VAL A 58 -2.47 7.93 -30.43
C VAL A 58 -2.80 6.48 -30.04
N ALA A 59 -3.67 5.81 -30.79
CA ALA A 59 -3.97 4.40 -30.55
C ALA A 59 -2.76 3.49 -30.81
N MET A 60 -1.95 3.79 -31.84
CA MET A 60 -0.70 3.08 -32.11
C MET A 60 0.32 3.32 -31.00
N PHE A 61 0.49 4.56 -30.54
CA PHE A 61 1.41 4.92 -29.46
C PHE A 61 0.99 4.30 -28.13
N ALA A 62 -0.31 4.32 -27.83
CA ALA A 62 -0.87 3.59 -26.69
C ALA A 62 -0.59 2.09 -26.83
N TYR A 63 -0.84 1.51 -28.01
CA TYR A 63 -0.56 0.09 -28.26
C TYR A 63 0.93 -0.25 -28.17
N THR A 64 1.86 0.55 -28.69
CA THR A 64 3.30 0.27 -28.60
C THR A 64 3.81 0.42 -27.17
N GLN A 65 3.38 1.44 -26.43
CA GLN A 65 3.73 1.58 -25.01
C GLN A 65 3.13 0.47 -24.14
N THR A 66 1.94 -0.01 -24.48
CA THR A 66 1.23 -1.04 -23.70
C THR A 66 1.53 -2.46 -24.18
N LYS A 67 1.97 -2.69 -25.42
CA LYS A 67 2.28 -4.03 -25.94
C LYS A 67 3.42 -4.67 -25.16
N ASP A 68 4.44 -3.92 -24.77
CA ASP A 68 5.51 -4.46 -23.92
C ASP A 68 5.06 -4.63 -22.47
N LEU A 69 4.06 -3.86 -22.02
CA LEU A 69 3.46 -4.00 -20.69
C LEU A 69 2.49 -5.21 -20.62
N PHE A 70 1.79 -5.52 -21.71
CA PHE A 70 0.76 -6.58 -21.80
C PHE A 70 1.26 -7.89 -22.42
N ALA A 71 2.28 -7.87 -23.30
CA ALA A 71 2.98 -9.07 -23.72
C ALA A 71 3.85 -9.65 -22.58
N ASN A 72 4.27 -8.80 -21.63
CA ASN A 72 4.95 -9.20 -20.40
C ASN A 72 4.02 -9.30 -19.17
N LEU A 73 2.71 -9.44 -19.39
CA LEU A 73 1.76 -9.91 -18.37
C LEU A 73 1.71 -11.47 -18.30
N LEU A 74 2.80 -12.11 -18.77
CA LEU A 74 3.35 -13.45 -18.44
C LEU A 74 2.46 -14.70 -18.73
N PRO A 75 2.79 -15.53 -19.74
CA PRO A 75 3.08 -16.91 -19.40
C PRO A 75 4.31 -16.87 -18.48
N SER A 76 4.15 -17.30 -17.24
CA SER A 76 5.26 -17.50 -16.31
C SER A 76 6.38 -18.25 -17.04
N LYS A 77 7.64 -17.83 -16.83
CA LYS A 77 8.76 -18.67 -17.23
C LYS A 77 8.58 -19.98 -16.48
N GLN A 78 8.37 -21.08 -17.20
CA GLN A 78 8.15 -22.38 -16.59
C GLN A 78 9.40 -23.23 -16.72
N GLU A 79 9.78 -23.88 -15.63
CA GLU A 79 10.81 -24.90 -15.62
C GLU A 79 10.23 -26.15 -14.95
N GLY A 80 10.27 -27.28 -15.67
CA GLY A 80 9.68 -28.52 -15.17
C GLY A 80 8.17 -28.46 -14.91
N GLY A 81 7.43 -27.58 -15.60
CA GLY A 81 5.99 -27.39 -15.40
C GLY A 81 5.62 -26.56 -14.15
N LYS A 82 6.62 -25.96 -13.50
CA LYS A 82 6.44 -25.05 -12.36
C LYS A 82 6.79 -23.63 -12.78
N ASP A 83 6.08 -22.67 -12.20
CA ASP A 83 6.33 -21.26 -12.44
C ASP A 83 7.62 -20.82 -11.74
N VAL A 84 8.45 -20.06 -12.45
CA VAL A 84 9.66 -19.42 -11.92
C VAL A 84 9.28 -18.07 -11.33
N VAL A 85 9.64 -17.83 -10.07
CA VAL A 85 9.37 -16.59 -9.33
C VAL A 85 10.45 -15.56 -9.63
N PHE A 86 11.73 -15.98 -9.62
CA PHE A 86 12.86 -15.13 -9.97
C PHE A 86 14.06 -15.98 -10.41
N GLU A 87 15.03 -15.35 -11.07
CA GLU A 87 16.28 -15.97 -11.53
C GLU A 87 17.48 -15.22 -10.92
N ILE A 88 18.46 -15.95 -10.38
CA ILE A 88 19.71 -15.39 -9.87
C ILE A 88 20.86 -16.16 -10.50
N GLY A 89 21.75 -15.46 -11.22
CA GLY A 89 22.97 -16.06 -11.75
C GLY A 89 22.75 -17.20 -12.76
N GLY A 90 21.60 -17.22 -13.45
CA GLY A 90 21.24 -18.30 -14.37
C GLY A 90 20.46 -19.45 -13.73
N GLU A 91 20.29 -19.43 -12.40
CA GLU A 91 19.49 -20.41 -11.66
C GLU A 91 18.09 -19.85 -11.42
N ASN A 92 17.09 -20.62 -11.82
CA ASN A 92 15.69 -20.26 -11.60
C ASN A 92 15.23 -20.75 -10.23
N VAL A 93 14.50 -19.91 -9.51
CA VAL A 93 13.78 -20.30 -8.28
C VAL A 93 12.32 -20.46 -8.61
N THR A 94 11.81 -21.67 -8.43
CA THR A 94 10.40 -22.00 -8.68
C THR A 94 9.52 -21.59 -7.51
N THR A 95 8.21 -21.49 -7.76
CA THR A 95 7.20 -21.14 -6.75
C THR A 95 7.23 -22.06 -5.53
N ASP A 96 7.40 -23.37 -5.73
CA ASP A 96 7.45 -24.34 -4.64
C ASP A 96 8.70 -24.16 -3.76
N GLU A 97 9.85 -23.89 -4.38
CA GLU A 97 11.11 -23.64 -3.67
C GLU A 97 11.03 -22.35 -2.88
N PHE A 98 10.46 -21.30 -3.49
CA PHE A 98 10.21 -20.04 -2.82
C PHE A 98 9.32 -20.23 -1.58
N TYR A 99 8.19 -20.93 -1.70
CA TYR A 99 7.31 -21.18 -0.56
C TYR A 99 7.93 -22.11 0.49
N THR A 100 8.74 -23.08 0.08
CA THR A 100 9.44 -23.98 1.02
C THR A 100 10.43 -23.20 1.88
N GLU A 101 11.26 -22.35 1.27
CA GLU A 101 12.19 -21.51 2.02
C GLU A 101 11.43 -20.44 2.84
N LEU A 102 10.35 -19.87 2.31
CA LEU A 102 9.51 -18.94 3.07
C LEU A 102 8.92 -19.60 4.32
N TYR A 103 8.39 -20.82 4.20
CA TYR A 103 7.88 -21.58 5.34
C TYR A 103 8.98 -21.95 6.34
N LYS A 104 10.16 -22.35 5.85
CA LYS A 104 11.31 -22.68 6.70
C LYS A 104 11.81 -21.50 7.53
N TYR A 105 11.80 -20.28 6.99
CA TYR A 105 12.28 -19.10 7.73
C TYR A 105 11.18 -18.35 8.48
N TYR A 106 9.96 -18.30 7.95
CA TYR A 106 8.87 -17.46 8.47
C TYR A 106 7.63 -18.24 8.92
N GLY A 107 7.54 -19.54 8.62
CA GLY A 107 6.39 -20.37 8.99
C GLY A 107 6.17 -20.40 10.50
N ASP A 108 7.21 -20.70 11.28
CA ASP A 108 7.15 -20.72 12.75
C ASP A 108 6.78 -19.34 13.32
N TYR A 109 7.34 -18.26 12.74
CA TYR A 109 7.01 -16.90 13.14
C TYR A 109 5.53 -16.58 12.89
N SER A 110 5.00 -16.91 11.72
CA SER A 110 3.58 -16.71 11.39
C SER A 110 2.66 -17.50 12.32
N VAL A 111 3.02 -18.75 12.64
CA VAL A 111 2.27 -19.55 13.63
C VAL A 111 2.34 -18.91 15.01
N TYR A 112 3.52 -18.49 15.44
CA TYR A 112 3.73 -17.83 16.72
C TYR A 112 2.89 -16.56 16.88
N ILE A 113 2.90 -15.65 15.89
CA ILE A 113 2.12 -14.40 15.97
C ILE A 113 0.62 -14.68 16.09
N ASN A 114 0.10 -15.65 15.33
CA ASN A 114 -1.31 -16.04 15.41
C ASN A 114 -1.64 -16.68 16.77
N LEU A 115 -0.78 -17.57 17.27
CA LEU A 115 -0.95 -18.20 18.57
C LEU A 115 -0.91 -17.16 19.70
N LYS A 116 0.06 -16.25 19.66
CA LYS A 116 0.21 -15.14 20.62
C LYS A 116 -1.07 -14.29 20.66
N ARG A 117 -1.58 -13.88 19.50
CA ARG A 117 -2.84 -13.10 19.40
C ARG A 117 -4.03 -13.86 19.98
N ALA A 118 -4.16 -15.15 19.65
CA ALA A 118 -5.24 -15.99 20.20
C ALA A 118 -5.16 -16.14 21.72
N ILE A 119 -3.95 -16.31 22.28
CA ILE A 119 -3.74 -16.38 23.73
C ILE A 119 -4.12 -15.06 24.39
N ILE A 120 -3.64 -13.93 23.87
CA ILE A 120 -3.97 -12.59 24.41
C ILE A 120 -5.48 -12.34 24.37
N ASP A 121 -6.12 -12.66 23.24
CA ASP A 121 -7.55 -12.44 23.07
C ASP A 121 -8.38 -13.27 24.05
N GLY A 122 -8.01 -14.53 24.26
CA GLY A 122 -8.65 -15.45 25.21
C GLY A 122 -8.32 -15.20 26.68
N SER A 123 -7.20 -14.54 26.98
CA SER A 123 -6.75 -14.28 28.37
C SER A 123 -7.38 -13.04 29.00
N VAL A 124 -7.96 -12.15 28.18
CA VAL A 124 -8.55 -10.88 28.65
C VAL A 124 -9.98 -10.75 28.15
N GLU A 125 -10.94 -10.82 29.07
CA GLU A 125 -12.36 -10.68 28.78
C GLU A 125 -12.71 -9.29 28.22
N SER A 126 -13.61 -9.25 27.24
CA SER A 126 -14.06 -8.01 26.61
C SER A 126 -15.19 -7.33 27.41
N THR A 127 -14.82 -6.63 28.48
CA THR A 127 -15.78 -5.83 29.29
C THR A 127 -16.08 -4.47 28.65
N THR A 128 -17.10 -3.78 29.15
CA THR A 128 -17.43 -2.42 28.70
C THR A 128 -16.29 -1.44 29.01
N GLU A 129 -15.70 -1.55 30.20
CA GLU A 129 -14.58 -0.72 30.62
C GLU A 129 -13.35 -0.92 29.73
N LEU A 130 -13.09 -2.16 29.29
CA LEU A 130 -12.01 -2.45 28.36
C LEU A 130 -12.26 -1.81 26.99
N LYS A 131 -13.49 -1.84 26.50
CA LYS A 131 -13.86 -1.21 25.22
C LYS A 131 -13.68 0.31 25.27
N ASP A 132 -14.05 0.95 26.37
CA ASP A 132 -13.83 2.39 26.57
C ASP A 132 -12.34 2.74 26.66
N LEU A 133 -11.55 1.87 27.30
CA LEU A 133 -10.09 2.01 27.33
C LEU A 133 -9.48 1.87 25.93
N ILE A 134 -9.90 0.89 25.14
CA ILE A 134 -9.46 0.70 23.75
C ILE A 134 -9.78 1.94 22.91
N LYS A 135 -10.99 2.50 23.05
CA LYS A 135 -11.39 3.73 22.33
C LYS A 135 -10.53 4.94 22.73
N THR A 136 -10.26 5.09 24.02
CA THR A 136 -9.36 6.14 24.53
C THR A 136 -7.96 5.96 23.95
N LYS A 137 -7.40 4.76 24.04
CA LYS A 137 -6.06 4.43 23.53
C LYS A 137 -5.95 4.64 22.02
N LYS A 138 -6.99 4.32 21.25
CA LYS A 138 -7.05 4.59 19.81
C LYS A 138 -6.94 6.10 19.54
N THR A 139 -7.71 6.89 20.28
CA THR A 139 -7.70 8.36 20.15
C THR A 139 -6.33 8.94 20.46
N GLU A 140 -5.68 8.47 21.53
CA GLU A 140 -4.31 8.86 21.90
C GLU A 140 -3.29 8.45 20.84
N THR A 141 -3.41 7.24 20.30
CA THR A 141 -2.51 6.72 19.24
C THR A 141 -2.61 7.59 17.99
N ILE A 142 -3.83 7.92 17.54
CA ILE A 142 -4.06 8.80 16.40
C ILE A 142 -3.46 10.19 16.68
N ALA A 143 -3.69 10.76 17.86
CA ALA A 143 -3.15 12.06 18.22
C ALA A 143 -1.61 12.08 18.21
N TYR A 144 -0.99 11.04 18.78
CA TYR A 144 0.46 10.88 18.80
C TYR A 144 1.05 10.76 17.39
N TRP A 145 0.47 9.93 16.52
CA TRP A 145 0.94 9.80 15.15
C TRP A 145 0.75 11.08 14.33
N ASN A 146 -0.33 11.83 14.56
CA ASN A 146 -0.52 13.16 13.95
C ASN A 146 0.54 14.17 14.42
N GLN A 147 0.89 14.15 15.70
CA GLN A 147 1.95 14.99 16.25
C GLN A 147 3.30 14.67 15.58
N LEU A 148 3.63 13.39 15.43
CA LEU A 148 4.84 12.96 14.72
C LEU A 148 4.83 13.40 13.26
N ALA A 149 3.71 13.19 12.55
CA ALA A 149 3.57 13.64 11.17
C ALA A 149 3.80 15.16 11.05
N THR A 150 3.28 15.94 12.00
CA THR A 150 3.51 17.39 12.05
C THR A 150 4.97 17.73 12.29
N ALA A 151 5.63 17.06 13.24
CA ALA A 151 7.04 17.30 13.58
C ALA A 151 8.00 16.95 12.43
N TYR A 152 7.65 15.95 11.63
CA TYR A 152 8.48 15.47 10.52
C TYR A 152 7.95 15.84 9.12
N ALA A 153 6.99 16.76 9.04
CA ALA A 153 6.40 17.20 7.77
C ALA A 153 7.45 17.71 6.77
N GLN A 154 8.52 18.34 7.27
CA GLN A 154 9.67 18.81 6.46
C GLN A 154 10.41 17.70 5.70
N TYR A 155 10.32 16.45 6.16
CA TYR A 155 10.91 15.28 5.51
C TYR A 155 9.91 14.54 4.61
N GLY A 156 8.71 15.10 4.42
CA GLY A 156 7.64 14.48 3.62
C GLY A 156 6.87 13.39 4.35
N TYR A 157 7.05 13.22 5.66
CA TYR A 157 6.26 12.25 6.43
C TYR A 157 4.84 12.74 6.63
N THR A 158 3.89 11.87 6.32
CA THR A 158 2.45 12.09 6.51
C THR A 158 1.95 11.21 7.65
N TYR A 159 0.72 11.45 8.10
CA TYR A 159 0.05 10.53 9.03
C TYR A 159 0.06 9.08 8.50
N ASP A 160 -0.23 8.88 7.22
CA ASP A 160 -0.24 7.55 6.59
C ASP A 160 1.14 6.88 6.65
N THR A 161 2.21 7.64 6.38
CA THR A 161 3.60 7.16 6.48
C THR A 161 3.93 6.71 7.91
N ILE A 162 3.55 7.52 8.90
CA ILE A 162 3.80 7.22 10.33
C ILE A 162 2.96 6.03 10.78
N ALA A 163 1.67 6.01 10.47
CA ALA A 163 0.76 4.93 10.84
C ALA A 163 1.22 3.59 10.27
N LYS A 164 1.54 3.54 8.97
CA LYS A 164 2.07 2.32 8.33
C LYS A 164 3.37 1.85 8.97
N TYR A 165 4.28 2.76 9.32
CA TYR A 165 5.51 2.38 10.00
C TYR A 165 5.22 1.66 11.32
N TYR A 166 4.43 2.25 12.22
CA TYR A 166 4.16 1.65 13.53
C TYR A 166 3.31 0.38 13.45
N LEU A 167 2.32 0.34 12.55
CA LEU A 167 1.52 -0.86 12.33
C LEU A 167 2.39 -2.02 11.83
N ASN A 168 3.29 -1.77 10.88
CA ASN A 168 4.17 -2.80 10.33
C ASN A 168 5.12 -3.38 11.40
N GLN A 169 5.56 -2.57 12.38
CA GLN A 169 6.37 -3.07 13.51
C GLN A 169 5.63 -4.08 14.39
N SER A 170 4.30 -4.16 14.27
CA SER A 170 3.43 -5.05 15.05
C SER A 170 2.67 -6.05 14.16
N ASP A 171 3.18 -6.32 12.96
CA ASP A 171 2.60 -7.24 11.98
C ASP A 171 1.15 -6.87 11.57
N TYR A 172 0.89 -5.57 11.44
CA TYR A 172 -0.32 -5.00 10.82
C TYR A 172 0.09 -4.18 9.60
N TYR A 173 -0.59 -4.35 8.48
CA TYR A 173 -0.12 -3.84 7.18
C TYR A 173 -1.04 -2.76 6.58
N SER A 174 -2.21 -2.54 7.16
CA SER A 174 -3.15 -1.48 6.76
C SER A 174 -3.62 -0.62 7.94
N ILE A 175 -3.90 0.65 7.65
CA ILE A 175 -4.55 1.58 8.60
C ILE A 175 -5.93 1.07 9.03
N ASP A 176 -6.60 0.31 8.17
CA ASP A 176 -7.89 -0.32 8.50
C ASP A 176 -7.78 -1.31 9.67
N GLU A 177 -6.56 -1.80 9.96
CA GLU A 177 -6.28 -2.71 11.06
C GLU A 177 -5.92 -1.99 12.36
N LEU A 178 -5.99 -0.65 12.41
CA LEU A 178 -5.71 0.14 13.61
C LEU A 178 -6.52 -0.32 14.82
N ASP A 179 -7.79 -0.69 14.62
CA ASP A 179 -8.63 -1.18 15.72
C ASP A 179 -8.14 -2.51 16.29
N ALA A 180 -7.70 -3.43 15.43
CA ALA A 180 -7.12 -4.70 15.86
C ALA A 180 -5.79 -4.47 16.60
N TYR A 181 -4.92 -3.62 16.05
CA TYR A 181 -3.65 -3.23 16.68
C TYR A 181 -3.84 -2.65 18.08
N VAL A 182 -4.72 -1.66 18.24
CA VAL A 182 -4.95 -1.02 19.55
C VAL A 182 -5.61 -2.00 20.52
N THR A 183 -6.47 -2.89 20.04
CA THR A 183 -7.08 -3.94 20.87
C THR A 183 -6.04 -4.91 21.40
N GLU A 184 -5.15 -5.42 20.53
CA GLU A 184 -4.04 -6.29 20.93
C GLU A 184 -3.13 -5.58 21.94
N LEU A 185 -2.79 -4.31 21.69
CA LEU A 185 -1.95 -3.51 22.59
C LEU A 185 -2.55 -3.40 24.00
N VAL A 186 -3.82 -2.99 24.10
CA VAL A 186 -4.49 -2.82 25.40
C VAL A 186 -4.67 -4.14 26.12
N LYS A 187 -5.02 -5.22 25.41
CA LYS A 187 -5.13 -6.55 26.04
C LYS A 187 -3.78 -7.08 26.49
N THR A 188 -2.72 -6.86 25.73
CA THR A 188 -1.34 -7.23 26.11
C THR A 188 -0.93 -6.49 27.38
N ASP A 189 -1.15 -5.18 27.45
CA ASP A 189 -0.87 -4.40 28.66
C ASP A 189 -1.66 -4.94 29.86
N LYS A 190 -2.95 -5.24 29.69
CA LYS A 190 -3.78 -5.80 30.77
C LYS A 190 -3.27 -7.16 31.26
N MET A 191 -2.90 -8.05 30.35
CA MET A 191 -2.34 -9.36 30.69
C MET A 191 -1.00 -9.19 31.45
N ASN A 192 -0.12 -8.32 30.96
CA ASN A 192 1.18 -8.05 31.58
C ASN A 192 1.04 -7.43 32.98
N PHE A 193 0.16 -6.43 33.14
CA PHE A 193 -0.07 -5.81 34.44
C PHE A 193 -0.75 -6.76 35.42
N ALA A 194 -1.67 -7.62 34.98
CA ALA A 194 -2.25 -8.64 35.84
C ALA A 194 -1.18 -9.59 36.39
N TYR A 195 -0.25 -10.03 35.52
CA TYR A 195 0.88 -10.85 35.94
C TYR A 195 1.82 -10.08 36.90
N LEU A 196 2.14 -8.82 36.59
CA LEU A 196 2.97 -8.00 37.47
C LEU A 196 2.32 -7.78 38.84
N ASP A 197 1.01 -7.57 38.90
CA ASP A 197 0.28 -7.39 40.16
C ASP A 197 0.31 -8.67 41.01
N GLU A 198 0.18 -9.84 40.39
CA GLU A 198 0.27 -11.14 41.07
C GLU A 198 1.69 -11.43 41.59
N HIS A 199 2.72 -10.98 40.88
CA HIS A 199 4.12 -11.25 41.18
C HIS A 199 4.89 -10.02 41.74
N MET A 200 4.18 -8.94 42.07
CA MET A 200 4.81 -7.66 42.45
C MET A 200 5.69 -7.80 43.68
N ASP A 201 5.23 -8.57 44.68
CA ASP A 201 5.97 -8.77 45.92
C ASP A 201 7.32 -9.45 45.67
N GLU A 202 7.40 -10.41 44.76
CA GLU A 202 8.65 -11.07 44.36
C GLU A 202 9.61 -10.06 43.73
N TYR A 203 9.15 -9.33 42.72
CA TYR A 203 9.97 -8.38 41.97
C TYR A 203 10.41 -7.19 42.81
N LEU A 204 9.49 -6.61 43.59
CA LEU A 204 9.77 -5.46 44.44
C LEU A 204 10.71 -5.83 45.59
N THR A 205 10.54 -7.00 46.20
CA THR A 205 11.44 -7.47 47.26
C THR A 205 12.86 -7.67 46.74
N ALA A 206 13.01 -8.33 45.58
CA ALA A 206 14.31 -8.51 44.94
C ALA A 206 14.98 -7.16 44.61
N PHE A 207 14.22 -6.25 43.99
CA PHE A 207 14.72 -4.92 43.61
C PHE A 207 15.13 -4.08 44.81
N THR A 208 14.28 -4.00 45.85
CA THR A 208 14.55 -3.18 47.04
C THR A 208 15.71 -3.72 47.86
N THR A 209 15.90 -5.04 47.92
CA THR A 209 17.01 -5.69 48.61
C THR A 209 18.35 -5.42 47.91
N ASP A 210 18.41 -5.56 46.59
CA ASP A 210 19.64 -5.38 45.81
C ASP A 210 20.00 -3.89 45.67
N LYS A 211 19.05 -3.06 45.22
CA LYS A 211 19.29 -1.65 44.88
C LYS A 211 19.22 -0.71 46.06
N LYS A 212 18.59 -1.11 47.17
CA LYS A 212 18.40 -0.30 48.38
C LYS A 212 17.96 1.13 48.04
N PRO A 213 16.90 1.30 47.23
CA PRO A 213 16.46 2.62 46.80
C PRO A 213 16.08 3.47 48.01
N ARG A 214 16.41 4.76 47.97
CA ARG A 214 16.09 5.71 49.04
C ARG A 214 14.91 6.56 48.61
N VAL A 215 13.90 6.66 49.48
CA VAL A 215 12.87 7.69 49.35
C VAL A 215 13.48 9.00 49.84
N VAL A 216 13.64 9.97 48.93
CA VAL A 216 14.22 11.28 49.22
C VAL A 216 13.22 12.38 48.95
N SER A 217 12.93 13.17 49.99
CA SER A 217 12.25 14.45 49.86
C SER A 217 13.31 15.55 49.77
N HIS A 218 13.21 16.43 48.78
CA HIS A 218 14.12 17.58 48.63
C HIS A 218 13.33 18.87 48.53
N ILE A 219 13.91 19.96 49.03
CA ILE A 219 13.42 21.32 48.82
C ILE A 219 14.40 21.96 47.84
N LEU A 220 13.90 22.30 46.65
CA LEU A 220 14.66 23.07 45.68
C LEU A 220 14.57 24.55 46.06
N ILE A 221 15.69 25.12 46.51
CA ILE A 221 15.82 26.56 46.71
C ILE A 221 16.53 27.14 45.49
N ALA A 222 15.82 27.97 44.72
CA ALA A 222 16.44 28.73 43.65
C ALA A 222 17.28 29.87 44.27
N MET A 223 18.56 29.92 43.93
CA MET A 223 19.49 30.97 44.35
C MET A 223 19.87 31.82 43.14
N ASP A 224 19.93 33.14 43.31
CA ASP A 224 20.39 34.06 42.25
C ASP A 224 21.88 33.88 41.93
N ASP A 225 22.71 33.51 42.92
CA ASP A 225 24.13 33.18 42.72
C ASP A 225 24.53 31.91 43.51
N PRO A 226 24.83 30.79 42.82
CA PRO A 226 25.24 29.53 43.46
C PRO A 226 26.52 29.62 44.30
N LYS A 227 27.33 30.67 44.11
CA LYS A 227 28.59 30.89 44.85
C LYS A 227 28.44 31.83 46.05
N LYS A 228 27.25 32.43 46.24
CA LYS A 228 26.91 33.31 47.37
C LYS A 228 25.53 32.98 47.90
N PRO A 229 25.40 31.90 48.71
CA PRO A 229 24.13 31.59 49.34
C PRO A 229 23.77 32.72 50.32
N THR A 230 22.76 33.52 50.00
CA THR A 230 22.08 34.45 50.91
C THR A 230 20.81 33.82 51.45
#